data_AF-A0A183GZ58-F1
#
_entry.id   AF-A0A183GZ58-F1
#
_cell.length_a   1.000
_cell.length_b   1.000
_cell.length_c   1.000
_cell.angle_alpha   90.00
_cell.angle_beta   90.00
_cell.angle_gamma   90.00
#
_symmetry.space_group_name_H-M   'P 1'
#
loop_
_entity.id
_entity.type
_entity.pdbx_description
1 polymer ?
#
loop_
_entity_poly.entity_id
_entity_poly.type
_entity_poly.pdbx_seq_one_letter_code
_entity_poly.pdbx_strand_id
1 'polypeptide(L)'
;MNDRLKVNEKQEMNVKDDSVFSTMRLQSPCIPTIWSRTREAWPALIDSWIGHTSPAEVLPLVEFIVSDDINLEEARQLINAEPPLGQIENPLQEQMSLKTGKVMANREILLRLEKQQVIIAEWPPPFATRFYYNIIPEISIIQCNSCYRMFHADDFEIACLKTGGCPFCHVAPQKKTNRNFIGDNDIE
;
A
#
# COMPACT_ATOMS: atom_id res chain seq x y z
N MET A 1 58.43 29.26 9.08
CA MET A 1 57.66 28.14 9.67
C MET A 1 56.21 28.38 9.30
N ASN A 2 55.74 27.54 8.36
CA ASN A 2 54.37 27.10 8.11
C ASN A 2 53.33 28.17 7.74
N ASP A 3 52.37 27.91 6.86
CA ASP A 3 52.25 27.05 5.68
C ASP A 3 50.88 27.40 5.10
N ARG A 4 50.82 27.56 3.78
CA ARG A 4 49.68 27.32 2.88
C ARG A 4 48.27 27.24 3.50
N LEU A 5 47.47 28.29 3.28
CA LEU A 5 46.02 28.14 3.14
C LEU A 5 45.69 28.13 1.63
N LYS A 6 45.65 26.92 1.06
CA LYS A 6 44.99 26.66 -0.22
C LYS A 6 43.48 26.66 0.04
N VAL A 7 42.79 27.67 -0.47
CA VAL A 7 41.34 27.63 -0.68
C VAL A 7 41.12 26.79 -1.93
N ASN A 8 40.75 25.52 -1.73
CA ASN A 8 40.35 24.61 -2.81
C ASN A 8 38.85 24.34 -2.67
N GLU A 9 38.08 24.95 -3.57
CA GLU A 9 37.25 24.26 -4.57
C GLU A 9 36.63 22.91 -4.15
N LYS A 10 35.32 22.91 -3.88
CA LYS A 10 34.39 21.81 -4.17
C LYS A 10 33.04 22.44 -4.53
N GLN A 11 32.78 22.60 -5.83
CA GLN A 11 32.03 21.65 -6.66
C GLN A 11 30.55 21.58 -6.26
N GLU A 12 29.78 22.47 -6.90
CA GLU A 12 28.38 22.23 -7.24
C GLU A 12 28.25 20.86 -7.94
N MET A 13 27.45 19.98 -7.36
CA MET A 13 26.96 18.79 -8.03
C MET A 13 25.44 18.75 -7.92
N ASN A 14 24.81 19.39 -8.89
CA ASN A 14 23.84 18.77 -9.79
C ASN A 14 22.97 17.68 -9.14
N VAL A 15 21.84 18.11 -8.56
CA VAL A 15 20.72 17.23 -8.21
C VAL A 15 20.09 16.79 -9.52
N LYS A 16 20.54 15.64 -10.04
CA LYS A 16 19.79 14.85 -11.00
C LYS A 16 19.03 13.81 -10.19
N ASP A 17 17.83 14.19 -9.78
CA ASP A 17 16.81 13.27 -9.30
C ASP A 17 16.40 12.37 -10.47
N ASP A 18 16.99 11.19 -10.53
CA ASP A 18 16.44 10.09 -11.30
C ASP A 18 16.67 8.79 -10.53
N SER A 19 15.54 8.13 -10.25
CA SER A 19 15.42 6.68 -10.08
C SER A 19 16.09 6.09 -8.85
N VAL A 20 15.31 5.84 -7.78
CA VAL A 20 15.12 4.48 -7.21
C VAL A 20 13.81 4.45 -6.40
N PHE A 21 12.66 4.30 -7.05
CA PHE A 21 11.50 3.65 -6.42
C PHE A 21 11.40 2.25 -7.01
N SER A 22 11.65 1.24 -6.19
CA SER A 22 11.48 -0.15 -6.60
C SER A 22 10.00 -0.40 -6.84
N THR A 23 9.63 -0.40 -8.12
CA THR A 23 8.29 -0.71 -8.60
C THR A 23 8.03 -2.19 -8.32
N MET A 24 7.13 -2.50 -7.39
CA MET A 24 6.54 -3.84 -7.31
C MET A 24 5.69 -4.05 -8.56
N ARG A 25 6.27 -4.68 -9.58
CA ARG A 25 5.51 -5.24 -10.70
C ARG A 25 4.81 -6.49 -10.21
N LEU A 26 3.50 -6.40 -9.97
CA LEU A 26 2.66 -7.59 -9.91
C LEU A 26 2.48 -8.11 -11.33
N GLN A 27 3.18 -9.21 -11.61
CA GLN A 27 3.15 -9.95 -12.86
C GLN A 27 1.70 -10.35 -13.20
N SER A 28 1.22 -9.95 -14.37
CA SER A 28 0.02 -10.51 -15.00
C SER A 28 0.42 -11.42 -16.17
N PRO A 29 -0.11 -12.64 -16.25
CA PRO A 29 -0.48 -13.26 -17.51
C PRO A 29 -2.02 -13.33 -17.53
N CYS A 30 -2.71 -12.84 -18.56
CA CYS A 30 -2.92 -13.57 -19.79
C CYS A 30 -3.23 -12.59 -20.93
N ILE A 31 -2.42 -12.60 -21.99
CA ILE A 31 -2.81 -12.04 -23.28
C ILE A 31 -3.40 -13.21 -24.08
N PRO A 32 -4.67 -13.15 -24.54
CA PRO A 32 -5.17 -14.15 -25.48
C PRO A 32 -4.42 -14.03 -26.80
N THR A 33 -3.73 -15.10 -27.19
CA THR A 33 -3.09 -15.27 -28.50
C THR A 33 -4.13 -15.49 -29.58
N ILE A 34 -4.84 -14.43 -29.98
CA ILE A 34 -5.53 -14.40 -31.26
C ILE A 34 -5.32 -13.03 -31.87
N TRP A 35 -4.25 -12.90 -32.64
CA TRP A 35 -4.17 -11.87 -33.68
C TRP A 35 -3.34 -12.40 -34.83
N SER A 36 -4.02 -13.05 -35.76
CA SER A 36 -3.59 -13.04 -37.14
C SER A 36 -4.77 -12.63 -37.99
N ARG A 37 -4.53 -11.61 -38.82
CA ARG A 37 -5.25 -11.25 -40.04
C ARG A 37 -6.13 -9.99 -39.97
N THR A 38 -5.91 -9.16 -40.99
CA THR A 38 -6.53 -7.88 -41.39
C THR A 38 -6.24 -6.64 -40.55
N ARG A 39 -5.13 -5.98 -40.95
CA ARG A 39 -4.92 -4.53 -40.96
C ARG A 39 -6.15 -3.86 -41.60
N GLU A 40 -6.55 -2.69 -41.11
CA GLU A 40 -7.62 -1.80 -41.63
C GLU A 40 -8.98 -1.86 -40.91
N ALA A 41 -8.99 -1.50 -39.62
CA ALA A 41 -10.10 -0.81 -38.93
C ALA A 41 -9.67 -0.33 -37.52
N TRP A 42 -8.70 0.58 -37.44
CA TRP A 42 -8.34 1.24 -36.16
C TRP A 42 -8.29 2.74 -36.37
N PRO A 43 -9.40 3.43 -36.05
CA PRO A 43 -9.41 4.20 -34.79
C PRO A 43 -10.78 4.29 -34.08
N ALA A 44 -11.71 3.32 -34.25
CA ALA A 44 -13.06 3.42 -33.65
C ALA A 44 -13.38 2.38 -32.54
N LEU A 45 -12.51 1.39 -32.31
CA LEU A 45 -12.70 0.38 -31.25
C LEU A 45 -11.71 0.53 -30.08
N ILE A 46 -10.74 1.44 -30.19
CA ILE A 46 -9.80 1.73 -29.11
C ILE A 46 -10.48 2.54 -28.00
N ASP A 47 -11.42 3.44 -28.33
CA ASP A 47 -12.17 4.22 -27.31
C ASP A 47 -13.18 3.39 -26.50
N SER A 48 -13.54 2.17 -26.95
CA SER A 48 -14.42 1.27 -26.19
C SER A 48 -13.68 0.17 -25.41
N TRP A 49 -12.36 0.03 -25.60
CA TRP A 49 -11.56 -0.99 -24.92
C TRP A 49 -10.41 -0.41 -24.07
N ILE A 50 -10.14 0.90 -24.15
CA ILE A 50 -9.30 1.65 -23.19
C ILE A 50 -10.20 2.37 -22.16
N GLY A 51 -11.25 1.71 -21.68
CA GLY A 51 -12.11 2.22 -20.60
C GLY A 51 -11.86 1.57 -19.23
N HIS A 52 -11.09 0.49 -19.16
CA HIS A 52 -11.04 -0.38 -17.97
C HIS A 52 -9.65 -0.87 -17.56
N THR A 53 -8.58 -0.30 -18.11
CA THR A 53 -7.30 -0.31 -17.40
C THR A 53 -7.28 1.00 -16.63
N SER A 54 -7.71 0.93 -15.37
CA SER A 54 -7.28 1.93 -14.40
C SER A 54 -5.76 2.02 -14.55
N PRO A 55 -5.17 3.21 -14.83
CA PRO A 55 -3.73 3.34 -14.74
C PRO A 55 -3.32 2.73 -13.41
N ALA A 56 -2.22 1.97 -13.38
CA ALA A 56 -1.76 1.34 -12.15
C ALA A 56 -1.51 2.46 -11.13
N GLU A 57 -2.51 2.73 -10.29
CA GLU A 57 -2.45 3.75 -9.25
C GLU A 57 -1.36 3.33 -8.30
N VAL A 58 -0.33 4.16 -8.21
CA VAL A 58 0.80 3.92 -7.32
C VAL A 58 0.31 4.24 -5.92
N LEU A 59 0.03 3.21 -5.14
CA LEU A 59 -0.38 3.38 -3.75
C LEU A 59 0.85 3.73 -2.89
N PRO A 60 0.74 4.66 -1.92
CA PRO A 60 1.81 5.03 -0.99
C PRO A 60 2.04 3.97 0.10
N LEU A 61 2.08 2.69 -0.29
CA LEU A 61 2.21 1.55 0.61
C LEU A 61 3.62 0.97 0.58
N VAL A 62 4.12 0.65 1.76
CA VAL A 62 5.33 -0.14 1.93
C VAL A 62 5.00 -1.43 2.67
N GLU A 63 5.39 -2.55 2.07
CA GLU A 63 5.35 -3.84 2.76
C GLU A 63 6.48 -3.90 3.79
N PHE A 64 6.13 -4.26 5.02
CA PHE A 64 7.11 -4.54 6.07
C PHE A 64 6.89 -5.93 6.64
N ILE A 65 7.96 -6.52 7.13
CA ILE A 65 7.95 -7.87 7.69
C ILE A 65 8.10 -7.78 9.19
N VAL A 66 7.20 -8.43 9.90
CA VAL A 66 7.30 -8.56 11.36
C VAL A 66 8.46 -9.48 11.70
N SER A 67 9.21 -9.12 12.75
CA SER A 67 10.32 -9.93 13.26
C SER A 67 9.88 -11.34 13.66
N ASP A 68 10.78 -12.32 13.53
CA ASP A 68 10.50 -13.75 13.75
C ASP A 68 10.21 -14.11 15.21
N ASP A 69 10.58 -13.23 16.15
CA ASP A 69 10.27 -13.35 17.58
C ASP A 69 8.82 -12.96 17.95
N ILE A 70 8.02 -12.52 16.97
CA ILE A 70 6.66 -12.00 17.19
C ILE A 70 5.67 -12.83 16.36
N ASN A 71 4.66 -13.40 17.01
CA ASN A 71 3.61 -14.13 16.31
C ASN A 71 2.55 -13.18 15.72
N LEU A 72 1.68 -13.69 14.84
CA LEU A 72 0.64 -12.90 14.18
C LEU A 72 -0.32 -12.19 15.16
N GLU A 73 -0.75 -12.88 16.21
CA GLU A 73 -1.69 -12.32 17.19
C GLU A 73 -1.02 -11.25 18.05
N GLU A 74 0.22 -11.49 18.49
CA GLU A 74 1.02 -10.50 19.19
C GLU A 74 1.27 -9.26 18.32
N ALA A 75 1.59 -9.44 17.03
CA ALA A 75 1.75 -8.32 16.10
C ALA A 75 0.46 -7.49 15.97
N ARG A 76 -0.70 -8.15 15.89
CA ARG A 76 -2.01 -7.46 15.87
C ARG A 76 -2.23 -6.66 17.14
N GLN A 77 -1.91 -7.22 18.30
CA GLN A 77 -2.08 -6.53 19.58
C GLN A 77 -1.19 -5.31 19.67
N LEU A 78 0.08 -5.41 19.24
CA LEU A 78 1.02 -4.28 19.22
C LEU A 78 0.55 -3.16 18.27
N ILE A 79 0.05 -3.49 17.07
CA ILE A 79 -0.48 -2.51 16.11
C ILE A 79 -1.77 -1.86 16.60
N ASN A 80 -2.59 -2.57 17.38
CA ASN A 80 -3.83 -2.02 17.94
C ASN A 80 -3.60 -1.25 19.24
N ALA A 81 -2.40 -1.30 19.81
CA ALA A 81 -2.06 -0.51 20.99
C ALA A 81 -2.02 0.97 20.62
N GLU A 82 -2.38 1.84 21.57
CA GLU A 82 -2.29 3.28 21.35
C GLU A 82 -0.81 3.70 21.37
N PRO A 83 -0.31 4.35 20.30
CA PRO A 83 1.06 4.79 20.25
C PRO A 83 1.33 5.88 21.30
N PRO A 84 2.57 6.02 21.80
CA PRO A 84 2.92 7.06 22.75
C PRO A 84 2.69 8.46 22.16
N LEU A 85 2.04 9.33 22.94
CA LEU A 85 1.68 10.69 22.51
C LEU A 85 2.90 11.51 22.08
N GLY A 86 2.79 12.21 20.94
CA GLY A 86 3.77 13.22 20.50
C GLY A 86 4.81 12.74 19.47
N GLN A 87 4.62 11.58 18.85
CA GLN A 87 5.47 11.14 17.75
C GLN A 87 4.93 11.68 16.42
N ILE A 88 5.68 12.58 15.79
CA ILE A 88 5.35 13.13 14.45
C ILE A 88 6.12 12.37 13.35
N GLU A 89 7.19 11.67 13.73
CA GLU A 89 8.11 11.03 12.79
C GLU A 89 7.60 9.64 12.37
N ASN A 90 7.73 9.35 11.08
CA ASN A 90 7.37 8.05 10.53
C ASN A 90 8.34 6.97 11.07
N PRO A 91 7.84 5.97 11.84
CA PRO A 91 8.69 5.00 12.53
C PRO A 91 9.45 4.05 11.59
N LEU A 92 9.10 4.01 10.30
CA LEU A 92 9.78 3.20 9.28
C LEU A 92 10.71 4.01 8.36
N GLN A 93 10.81 5.33 8.55
CA GLN A 93 11.55 6.23 7.65
C GLN A 93 13.03 5.87 7.50
N GLU A 94 13.70 5.57 8.61
CA GLU A 94 15.12 5.16 8.59
C GLU A 94 15.30 3.86 7.80
N GLN A 95 14.40 2.89 7.99
CA GLN A 95 14.49 1.59 7.33
C GLN A 95 14.22 1.67 5.83
N MET A 96 13.33 2.57 5.40
CA MET A 96 13.09 2.83 3.98
C MET A 96 14.30 3.50 3.30
N SER A 97 15.12 4.24 4.06
CA SER A 97 16.34 4.89 3.56
C SER A 97 17.52 3.93 3.45
N LEU A 98 17.48 2.80 4.16
CA LEU A 98 18.52 1.78 4.11
C LEU A 98 18.43 0.97 2.81
N LYS A 99 19.57 0.76 2.15
CA LYS A 99 19.68 -0.06 0.94
C LYS A 99 19.39 -1.56 1.14
N THR A 100 19.03 -1.97 2.35
CA THR A 100 18.79 -3.38 2.72
C THR A 100 17.51 -3.95 2.09
N GLY A 101 16.67 -3.12 1.44
CA GLY A 101 15.57 -3.57 0.58
C GLY A 101 14.38 -4.22 1.30
N LYS A 102 14.54 -4.63 2.56
CA LYS A 102 13.50 -5.23 3.40
C LYS A 102 13.32 -4.37 4.66
N VAL A 103 12.11 -3.85 4.84
CA VAL A 103 11.70 -3.14 6.06
C VAL A 103 11.26 -4.18 7.09
N MET A 104 11.87 -4.18 8.28
CA MET A 104 11.61 -5.17 9.33
C MET A 104 11.14 -4.48 10.61
N ALA A 105 9.92 -4.77 11.04
CA ALA A 105 9.32 -4.15 12.22
C ALA A 105 9.52 -5.03 13.47
N ASN A 106 10.29 -4.50 14.43
CA ASN A 106 10.44 -5.07 15.77
C ASN A 106 9.28 -4.61 16.68
N ARG A 107 9.19 -5.17 17.88
CA ARG A 107 8.17 -4.83 18.90
C ARG A 107 8.06 -3.33 19.13
N GLU A 108 9.20 -2.64 19.28
CA GLU A 108 9.26 -1.20 19.50
C GLU A 108 8.72 -0.38 18.32
N ILE A 109 8.95 -0.84 17.09
CA ILE A 109 8.45 -0.18 15.88
C ILE A 109 6.94 -0.40 15.79
N LEU A 110 6.46 -1.62 16.01
CA LEU A 110 5.02 -1.94 15.97
C LEU A 110 4.20 -1.11 16.96
N LEU A 111 4.75 -0.84 18.16
CA LEU A 111 4.11 0.02 19.17
C LEU A 111 4.00 1.50 18.79
N ARG A 112 4.83 1.96 17.84
CA ARG A 112 4.81 3.34 17.34
C ARG A 112 3.94 3.50 16.10
N LEU A 113 3.48 2.40 15.51
CA LEU A 113 2.64 2.45 14.33
C LEU A 113 1.23 2.87 14.72
N GLU A 114 0.68 3.82 13.98
CA GLU A 114 -0.73 4.13 14.08
C GLU A 114 -1.56 3.04 13.39
N LYS A 115 -2.53 2.48 14.11
CA LYS A 115 -3.48 1.50 13.59
C LYS A 115 -4.11 1.91 12.26
N GLN A 116 -4.44 3.19 12.08
CA GLN A 116 -5.10 3.70 10.87
C GLN A 116 -4.18 3.69 9.65
N GLN A 117 -2.86 3.74 9.85
CA GLN A 117 -1.86 3.70 8.79
C GLN A 117 -1.42 2.28 8.44
N VAL A 118 -1.73 1.29 9.27
CA VAL A 118 -1.35 -0.10 9.05
C VAL A 118 -2.49 -0.90 8.44
N ILE A 119 -2.20 -1.56 7.32
CA ILE A 119 -3.12 -2.48 6.66
C ILE A 119 -2.63 -3.91 6.89
N ILE A 120 -3.45 -4.68 7.60
CA ILE A 120 -3.23 -6.11 7.81
C ILE A 120 -3.98 -6.87 6.71
N ALA A 121 -3.25 -7.31 5.69
CA ALA A 121 -3.80 -8.05 4.56
C ALA A 121 -3.91 -9.54 4.91
N GLU A 122 -5.08 -9.95 5.37
CA GLU A 122 -5.41 -11.35 5.65
C GLU A 122 -5.81 -12.05 4.35
N TRP A 123 -4.90 -12.86 3.83
CA TRP A 123 -5.16 -13.67 2.64
C TRP A 123 -5.71 -15.04 3.05
N PRO A 124 -6.56 -15.67 2.21
CA PRO A 124 -7.04 -17.01 2.49
C PRO A 124 -5.88 -18.02 2.39
N PRO A 125 -5.94 -19.13 3.14
CA PRO A 125 -4.95 -20.20 3.01
C PRO A 125 -4.80 -20.65 1.54
N PRO A 126 -3.57 -20.93 1.04
CA PRO A 126 -2.31 -21.13 1.77
C PRO A 126 -1.44 -19.87 1.93
N PHE A 127 -1.94 -18.68 1.61
CA PHE A 127 -1.13 -17.45 1.64
C PHE A 127 -0.97 -16.91 3.06
N ALA A 128 0.22 -16.37 3.35
CA ALA A 128 0.50 -15.74 4.63
C ALA A 128 -0.07 -14.32 4.70
N THR A 129 -0.46 -13.90 5.91
CA THR A 129 -0.83 -12.51 6.19
C THR A 129 0.34 -11.59 5.92
N ARG A 130 0.07 -10.43 5.30
CA ARG A 130 1.07 -9.41 5.01
C ARG A 130 0.71 -8.10 5.70
N PHE A 131 1.75 -7.33 6.02
CA PHE A 131 1.59 -6.03 6.67
C PHE A 131 2.08 -4.93 5.74
N TYR A 132 1.24 -3.92 5.59
CA TYR A 132 1.54 -2.75 4.78
C TYR A 132 1.41 -1.50 5.63
N TYR A 133 2.32 -0.56 5.44
CA TYR A 133 2.30 0.75 6.06
C TYR A 133 2.00 1.81 5.01
N ASN A 134 1.01 2.66 5.30
CA ASN A 134 0.68 3.81 4.49
C ASN A 134 1.59 4.99 4.86
N ILE A 135 2.47 5.36 3.93
CA ILE A 135 3.42 6.46 4.14
C ILE A 135 2.70 7.82 4.19
N ILE A 136 1.51 7.93 3.58
CA ILE A 136 0.75 9.18 3.47
C ILE A 136 -0.64 8.95 4.11
N PRO A 137 -0.81 9.21 5.42
CA PRO A 137 -2.05 8.95 6.14
C PRO A 137 -3.27 9.68 5.57
N GLU A 138 -3.07 10.83 4.93
CA GLU A 138 -4.13 11.60 4.28
C GLU A 138 -4.78 10.84 3.12
N ILE A 139 -4.04 9.91 2.51
CA ILE A 139 -4.54 9.07 1.43
C ILE A 139 -5.05 7.77 2.04
N SER A 140 -6.37 7.66 2.21
CA SER A 140 -6.99 6.45 2.74
C SER A 140 -6.95 5.30 1.72
N ILE A 141 -6.60 4.11 2.18
CA ILE A 141 -6.45 2.91 1.35
C ILE A 141 -7.41 1.82 1.85
N ILE A 142 -8.09 1.15 0.92
CA ILE A 142 -8.99 0.02 1.20
C ILE A 142 -8.56 -1.23 0.43
N GLN A 143 -8.71 -2.40 1.06
CA GLN A 143 -8.51 -3.70 0.42
C GLN A 143 -9.87 -4.35 0.12
N CYS A 144 -10.07 -4.79 -1.13
CA CYS A 144 -11.25 -5.55 -1.51
C CYS A 144 -11.27 -6.93 -0.81
N ASN A 145 -12.38 -7.31 -0.20
CA ASN A 145 -12.53 -8.61 0.48
C ASN A 145 -12.63 -9.83 -0.45
N SER A 146 -12.86 -9.61 -1.74
CA SER A 146 -13.03 -10.70 -2.71
C SER A 146 -11.78 -10.96 -3.54
N CYS A 147 -11.16 -9.90 -4.07
CA CYS A 147 -9.94 -10.02 -4.87
C CYS A 147 -8.66 -9.57 -4.16
N TYR A 148 -8.75 -9.11 -2.91
CA TYR A 148 -7.61 -8.72 -2.05
C TYR A 148 -6.72 -7.61 -2.62
N ARG A 149 -7.15 -6.95 -3.69
CA ARG A 149 -6.47 -5.81 -4.29
C ARG A 149 -6.73 -4.55 -3.45
N MET A 150 -5.72 -3.68 -3.39
CA MET A 150 -5.76 -2.43 -2.65
C MET A 150 -6.06 -1.26 -3.60
N PHE A 151 -6.71 -0.23 -3.06
CA PHE A 151 -7.22 0.93 -3.78
C PHE A 151 -7.17 2.16 -2.89
N HIS A 152 -7.14 3.34 -3.49
CA HIS A 152 -7.61 4.54 -2.79
C HIS A 152 -9.08 4.34 -2.41
N ALA A 153 -9.42 4.69 -1.17
CA ALA A 153 -10.76 4.49 -0.63
C ALA A 153 -11.82 5.22 -1.46
N ASP A 154 -11.54 6.48 -1.81
CA ASP A 154 -12.43 7.35 -2.59
C ASP A 154 -12.67 6.78 -4.00
N ASP A 155 -11.61 6.36 -4.70
CA ASP A 155 -11.72 5.79 -6.05
C ASP A 155 -12.48 4.46 -6.04
N PHE A 156 -12.24 3.63 -5.02
CA PHE A 156 -12.98 2.38 -4.84
C PHE A 156 -14.47 2.62 -4.58
N GLU A 157 -14.82 3.57 -3.71
CA GLU A 157 -16.21 3.94 -3.42
C GLU A 157 -16.90 4.47 -4.67
N ILE A 158 -16.27 5.41 -5.39
CA ILE A 158 -16.80 5.96 -6.64
C ILE A 158 -17.00 4.86 -7.68
N ALA A 159 -16.03 3.95 -7.83
CA ALA A 159 -16.16 2.81 -8.75
C ALA A 159 -17.31 1.88 -8.37
N CYS A 160 -17.49 1.61 -7.07
CA CYS A 160 -18.60 0.81 -6.57
C CYS A 160 -19.96 1.48 -6.78
N LEU A 161 -20.05 2.81 -6.60
CA LEU A 161 -21.28 3.57 -6.87
C LEU A 161 -21.64 3.57 -8.37
N LYS A 162 -20.64 3.66 -9.24
CA LYS A 162 -20.84 3.67 -10.71
C LYS A 162 -21.19 2.29 -11.28
N THR A 163 -20.51 1.24 -10.81
CA THR A 163 -20.56 -0.10 -11.44
C THR A 163 -21.26 -1.16 -10.59
N GLY A 164 -21.58 -0.85 -9.32
CA GLY A 164 -22.20 -1.78 -8.38
C GLY A 164 -21.22 -2.74 -7.68
N GLY A 165 -19.92 -2.65 -7.93
CA GLY A 165 -18.93 -3.54 -7.31
C GLY A 165 -17.48 -3.12 -7.51
N CYS A 166 -16.56 -3.96 -7.03
CA CYS A 166 -15.13 -3.72 -7.17
C CYS A 166 -14.73 -3.54 -8.65
N PRO A 167 -13.90 -2.54 -9.00
CA PRO A 167 -13.51 -2.29 -10.39
C PRO A 167 -12.73 -3.43 -11.06
N PHE A 168 -12.19 -4.38 -10.28
CA PHE A 168 -11.40 -5.50 -10.80
C PHE A 168 -12.13 -6.84 -10.80
N CYS A 169 -12.90 -7.15 -9.76
CA CYS A 169 -13.60 -8.45 -9.67
C CYS A 169 -15.11 -8.35 -9.79
N HIS A 170 -15.65 -7.12 -9.86
CA HIS A 170 -17.08 -6.82 -9.96
C HIS A 170 -17.95 -7.36 -8.81
N VAL A 171 -17.34 -7.92 -7.76
CA VAL A 171 -18.05 -8.35 -6.56
C VAL A 171 -18.44 -7.11 -5.74
N ALA A 172 -19.71 -7.07 -5.32
CA ALA A 172 -20.22 -6.01 -4.47
C ALA A 172 -19.47 -5.99 -3.12
N PRO A 173 -19.06 -4.81 -2.64
CA PRO A 173 -18.38 -4.68 -1.36
C PRO A 173 -19.32 -5.18 -0.24
N GLN A 174 -18.81 -6.08 0.60
CA GLN A 174 -19.54 -6.55 1.76
C GLN A 174 -19.46 -5.49 2.85
N LYS A 175 -20.59 -5.01 3.38
CA LYS A 175 -20.60 -4.21 4.61
C LYS A 175 -20.06 -5.11 5.73
N LYS A 176 -18.83 -4.85 6.20
CA LYS A 176 -18.36 -5.43 7.46
C LYS A 176 -19.21 -4.83 8.57
N THR A 177 -20.31 -5.49 8.94
CA THR A 177 -21.07 -5.13 10.13
C THR A 177 -20.15 -5.31 11.34
N ASN A 178 -19.60 -4.22 11.86
CA ASN A 178 -19.02 -4.20 13.20
C ASN A 178 -20.17 -4.49 14.19
N ARG A 179 -20.44 -5.77 14.47
CA ARG A 179 -21.31 -6.17 15.58
C ARG A 179 -20.51 -6.06 16.88
N ASN A 180 -20.19 -4.82 17.26
CA ASN A 180 -19.87 -4.42 18.63
C ASN A 180 -20.95 -3.45 19.13
N PHE A 181 -22.22 -3.76 18.85
CA PHE A 181 -23.30 -3.24 19.67
C PHE A 181 -23.33 -4.11 20.91
N ILE A 182 -22.72 -3.60 21.97
CA ILE A 182 -23.03 -4.00 23.35
C ILE A 182 -24.55 -3.97 23.43
N GLY A 183 -25.15 -5.09 23.78
CA GLY A 183 -26.58 -5.12 24.05
C GLY A 183 -26.85 -4.16 25.20
N ASP A 184 -27.53 -3.07 24.91
CA ASP A 184 -28.26 -2.31 25.92
C ASP A 184 -29.39 -3.22 26.43
N ASN A 185 -29.03 -4.12 27.34
CA ASN A 185 -29.98 -4.71 28.28
C ASN A 185 -30.06 -3.77 29.48
N ASP A 186 -31.31 -3.48 29.86
CA ASP A 186 -31.75 -3.04 31.18
C ASP A 186 -31.60 -1.55 31.52
N ILE A 187 -32.62 -0.76 31.14
CA ILE A 187 -33.15 0.30 32.02
C ILE A 187 -34.63 0.01 32.27
N GLU A 188 -34.90 -0.09 33.56
CA GLU A 188 -36.12 -0.38 34.34
C GLU A 188 -37.44 0.24 33.84
#